data_AF-A0A2P4Y3D6-F1
#
_entry.id   AF-A0A2P4Y3D6-F1
#
_cell.length_a   1.000
_cell.length_b   1.000
_cell.length_c   1.000
_cell.angle_alpha   90.00
_cell.angle_beta   90.00
_cell.angle_gamma   90.00
#
_symmetry.space_group_name_H-M   'P 1'
#
loop_
_entity.id
_entity.type
_entity.pdbx_description
1 polymer ?
#
loop_
_entity_poly.entity_id
_entity_poly.type
_entity_poly.pdbx_seq_one_letter_code
_entity_poly.pdbx_strand_id
1 'polypeptide(L)'
;MTVVAPVDCCFQELQFALARANAKVLATTNLTEKRAMRVMKKRLQDRLYQRKHRAKREEKANTTSRQLQHLNGSLSDHARSVVMQFFRVYQNGYSLQLAGLQEQFLRSILAADVEGVDLRGADAFVQQWRLYGQHFALCELEPQVWKTQNIGDQSVMVEVEV
;
A
#
# COMPACT_ATOMS: atom_id res chain seq x y z
N MET A 1 -13.30 4.91 22.97
CA MET A 1 -12.65 6.05 22.30
C MET A 1 -11.21 5.67 22.01
N THR A 2 -10.96 5.06 20.86
CA THR A 2 -9.61 4.73 20.39
C THR A 2 -9.03 5.97 19.71
N VAL A 3 -8.04 6.59 20.34
CA VAL A 3 -7.30 7.72 19.78
C VAL A 3 -6.47 7.16 18.62
N VAL A 4 -7.00 7.27 17.41
CA VAL A 4 -6.24 7.04 16.17
C VAL A 4 -5.23 8.17 16.09
N ALA A 5 -3.96 7.86 16.27
CA ALA A 5 -2.88 8.83 16.08
C ALA A 5 -2.99 9.43 14.66
N PRO A 6 -2.86 10.76 14.49
CA PRO A 6 -2.99 11.39 13.19
C PRO A 6 -1.95 10.81 12.21
N VAL A 7 -2.34 10.65 10.95
CA VAL A 7 -1.52 10.07 9.86
C VAL A 7 -0.20 10.83 9.63
N ASP A 8 -0.11 12.09 10.10
CA ASP A 8 1.11 12.89 10.13
C ASP A 8 2.16 12.39 11.15
N CYS A 9 1.74 11.67 12.19
CA CYS A 9 2.63 11.17 13.24
C CYS A 9 3.72 10.27 12.66
N CYS A 10 3.43 9.35 11.74
CA CYS A 10 4.44 8.38 11.29
C CYS A 10 5.52 9.03 10.40
N PHE A 11 5.18 10.06 9.62
CA PHE A 11 6.16 10.81 8.83
C PHE A 11 6.96 11.77 9.69
N GLN A 12 6.30 12.50 10.60
CA GLN A 12 6.97 13.35 11.59
C GLN A 12 7.86 12.53 12.54
N GLU A 13 7.45 11.35 12.96
CA GLU A 13 8.24 10.42 13.78
C GLU A 13 9.47 9.94 13.05
N LEU A 14 9.38 9.63 11.75
CA LEU A 14 10.55 9.25 10.95
C LEU A 14 11.51 10.42 10.73
N GLN A 15 10.99 11.64 10.50
CA GLN A 15 11.82 12.84 10.46
C GLN A 15 12.51 13.11 11.80
N PHE A 16 11.76 12.97 12.90
CA PHE A 16 12.27 13.14 14.25
C PHE A 16 13.31 12.08 14.60
N ALA A 17 13.07 10.81 14.23
CA ALA A 17 14.01 9.72 14.40
C ALA A 17 15.28 9.94 13.57
N LEU A 18 15.18 10.44 12.33
CA LEU A 18 16.34 10.79 11.52
C LEU A 18 17.12 11.94 12.12
N ALA A 19 16.45 13.00 12.61
CA ALA A 19 17.08 14.12 13.30
C ALA A 19 17.82 13.67 14.56
N ARG A 20 17.18 12.80 15.36
CA ARG A 20 17.79 12.20 16.56
C ARG A 20 18.98 11.31 16.22
N ALA A 21 18.90 10.50 15.17
CA ALA A 21 20.01 9.68 14.69
C ALA A 21 21.19 10.54 14.21
N ASN A 22 20.92 11.64 13.49
CA ASN A 22 21.94 12.62 13.09
C ASN A 22 22.67 13.22 14.29
N ALA A 23 21.92 13.69 15.30
CA ALA A 23 22.49 14.26 16.51
C ALA A 23 23.37 13.24 17.26
N LYS A 24 22.93 11.98 17.34
CA LYS A 24 23.72 10.92 17.98
C LYS A 24 25.00 10.57 17.21
N VAL A 25 24.98 10.54 15.88
CA VAL A 25 26.19 10.35 15.05
C VAL A 25 27.24 11.43 15.31
N LEU A 26 26.79 12.68 15.56
CA LEU A 26 27.67 13.82 15.86
C LEU A 26 28.23 13.75 17.28
N ALA A 27 27.41 13.39 18.26
CA ALA A 27 27.80 13.33 19.67
C ALA A 27 28.72 12.15 20.04
N THR A 28 28.74 11.09 19.22
CA THR A 28 29.46 9.86 19.58
C THR A 28 30.92 9.91 19.16
N THR A 29 31.80 9.69 20.14
CA THR A 29 33.26 9.68 19.99
C THR A 29 33.80 8.27 19.73
N ASN A 30 33.10 7.22 20.16
CA ASN A 30 33.44 5.83 19.86
C ASN A 30 33.24 5.50 18.37
N LEU A 31 34.31 5.04 17.71
CA LEU A 31 34.33 4.77 16.28
C LEU A 31 33.37 3.64 15.86
N THR A 32 33.21 2.61 16.68
CA THR A 32 32.38 1.43 16.41
C THR A 32 30.90 1.77 16.51
N GLU A 33 30.50 2.48 17.57
CA GLU A 33 29.13 2.97 17.77
C GLU A 33 28.75 4.00 16.70
N LYS A 34 29.70 4.85 16.30
CA LYS A 34 29.52 5.83 15.22
C LYS A 34 29.24 5.16 13.87
N ARG A 35 29.86 4.02 13.57
CA ARG A 35 29.56 3.22 12.36
C ARG A 35 28.13 2.65 12.42
N ALA A 36 27.73 2.05 13.54
CA ALA A 36 26.37 1.52 13.71
C ALA A 36 25.30 2.62 13.55
N MET A 37 25.54 3.80 14.11
CA MET A 37 24.61 4.92 14.00
C MET A 37 24.56 5.55 12.60
N ARG A 38 25.66 5.53 11.84
CA ARG A 38 25.65 5.92 10.41
C ARG A 38 24.79 4.98 9.57
N VAL A 39 24.86 3.68 9.84
CA VAL A 39 23.99 2.68 9.16
C VAL A 39 22.53 2.94 9.52
N MET A 40 22.22 3.18 10.79
CA MET A 40 20.86 3.49 11.24
C MET A 40 20.33 4.78 10.61
N LYS A 41 21.15 5.86 10.57
CA LYS A 41 20.84 7.11 9.88
C LYS A 41 20.53 6.86 8.40
N LYS A 42 21.41 6.13 7.71
CA LYS A 42 21.24 5.83 6.28
C LYS A 42 19.94 5.09 6.02
N ARG A 43 19.62 4.07 6.82
CA ARG A 43 18.33 3.34 6.74
C ARG A 43 17.13 4.27 6.92
N LEU A 44 17.17 5.20 7.88
CA LEU A 44 16.07 6.14 8.10
C LEU A 44 15.93 7.14 6.94
N GLN A 45 17.05 7.59 6.39
CA GLN A 45 17.10 8.48 5.25
C GLN A 45 16.57 7.81 3.97
N ASP A 46 16.95 6.56 3.73
CA ASP A 46 16.45 5.75 2.60
C ASP A 46 14.94 5.53 2.72
N ARG A 47 14.42 5.25 3.92
CA ARG A 47 12.96 5.14 4.17
C ARG A 47 12.23 6.44 3.86
N LEU A 48 12.76 7.58 4.27
CA LEU A 48 12.16 8.90 3.99
C LEU A 48 12.19 9.22 2.50
N TYR A 49 13.32 8.94 1.83
CA TYR A 49 13.46 9.14 0.39
C TYR A 49 12.47 8.28 -0.38
N GLN A 50 12.36 6.99 -0.04
CA GLN A 50 11.40 6.07 -0.65
C GLN A 50 9.96 6.54 -0.42
N ARG A 51 9.57 6.92 0.80
CA ARG A 51 8.21 7.46 1.07
C ARG A 51 7.92 8.73 0.27
N LYS A 52 8.88 9.65 0.16
CA LYS A 52 8.72 10.89 -0.62
C LYS A 52 8.61 10.62 -2.13
N HIS A 53 9.37 9.66 -2.64
CA HIS A 53 9.26 9.23 -4.03
C HIS A 53 7.94 8.50 -4.32
N ARG A 54 7.43 7.72 -3.36
CA ARG A 54 6.12 7.05 -3.44
C ARG A 54 4.98 8.05 -3.47
N ALA A 55 4.93 9.00 -2.54
CA ALA A 55 3.91 10.06 -2.53
C ALA A 55 3.86 10.84 -3.87
N LYS A 56 5.02 11.12 -4.47
CA LYS A 56 5.12 11.80 -5.78
C LYS A 56 4.65 10.94 -6.96
N ARG A 57 4.77 9.60 -6.88
CA ARG A 57 4.21 8.67 -7.89
C ARG A 57 2.71 8.45 -7.67
N GLU A 58 2.26 8.46 -6.42
CA GLU A 58 0.86 8.29 -6.01
C GLU A 58 -0.03 9.48 -6.46
N GLU A 59 0.49 10.71 -6.45
CA GLU A 59 -0.21 11.89 -6.96
C GLU A 59 -0.52 11.81 -8.47
N LYS A 60 0.41 11.21 -9.24
CA LYS A 60 0.22 10.92 -10.68
C LYS A 60 -0.76 9.77 -10.94
N ALA A 61 -0.85 8.79 -10.04
CA ALA A 61 -1.79 7.68 -10.17
C ALA A 61 -3.25 8.13 -9.93
N ASN A 62 -3.46 9.03 -8.98
CA ASN A 62 -4.78 9.60 -8.66
C ASN A 62 -5.39 10.44 -9.79
N THR A 63 -4.55 11.11 -10.60
CA THR A 63 -5.02 11.87 -11.76
C THR A 63 -5.60 10.96 -12.85
N THR A 64 -5.01 9.78 -13.05
CA THR A 64 -5.44 8.80 -14.06
C THR A 64 -6.64 7.96 -13.61
N SER A 65 -6.81 7.71 -12.30
CA SER A 65 -7.99 6.99 -11.79
C SER A 65 -9.32 7.73 -12.03
N ARG A 66 -9.32 9.06 -12.10
CA ARG A 66 -10.51 9.84 -12.50
C ARG A 66 -10.92 9.61 -13.97
N GLN A 67 -10.01 9.18 -14.84
CA GLN A 67 -10.28 8.98 -16.26
C GLN A 67 -10.87 7.59 -16.58
N LEU A 68 -10.79 6.62 -15.67
CA LEU A 68 -11.24 5.23 -15.91
C LEU A 68 -12.69 4.97 -15.48
N GLN A 69 -13.43 5.97 -15.02
CA GLN A 69 -14.85 5.85 -14.65
C GLN A 69 -15.81 5.66 -15.84
N HIS A 70 -15.30 5.39 -17.05
CA HIS A 70 -16.12 5.30 -18.25
C HIS A 70 -15.69 4.15 -19.17
N LEU A 71 -15.98 2.91 -18.79
CA LEU A 71 -15.75 1.74 -19.64
C LEU A 71 -17.00 0.84 -19.69
N ASN A 72 -17.79 1.05 -20.76
CA ASN A 72 -18.81 0.11 -21.25
C ASN A 72 -18.11 -1.08 -21.93
N GLY A 73 -17.50 -1.96 -21.14
CA GLY A 73 -16.82 -3.18 -21.63
C GLY A 73 -17.59 -4.46 -21.31
N SER A 74 -17.15 -5.59 -21.86
CA SER A 74 -17.65 -6.92 -21.46
C SER A 74 -17.41 -7.16 -19.96
N LEU A 75 -18.14 -8.11 -19.35
CA LEU A 75 -17.92 -8.48 -17.93
C LEU A 75 -16.45 -8.83 -17.65
N SER A 76 -15.77 -9.48 -18.60
CA SER A 76 -14.34 -9.80 -18.52
C SER A 76 -13.45 -8.56 -18.55
N ASP A 77 -13.79 -7.54 -19.35
CA ASP A 77 -13.06 -6.28 -19.40
C ASP A 77 -13.28 -5.46 -18.12
N HIS A 78 -14.50 -5.51 -17.57
CA HIS A 78 -14.80 -4.90 -16.29
C HIS A 78 -14.00 -5.55 -15.16
N ALA A 79 -13.99 -6.88 -15.08
CA ALA A 79 -13.19 -7.62 -14.09
C ALA A 79 -11.69 -7.28 -14.20
N ARG A 80 -11.15 -7.21 -15.43
CA ARG A 80 -9.77 -6.78 -15.67
C ARG A 80 -9.50 -5.36 -15.20
N SER A 81 -10.43 -4.44 -15.44
CA SER A 81 -10.33 -3.05 -14.98
C SER A 81 -10.28 -2.96 -13.45
N VAL A 82 -11.14 -3.72 -12.76
CA VAL A 82 -11.15 -3.78 -11.29
C VAL A 82 -9.81 -4.31 -10.76
N VAL A 83 -9.28 -5.38 -11.36
CA VAL A 83 -7.98 -5.95 -10.98
C VAL A 83 -6.84 -4.95 -11.22
N MET A 84 -6.81 -4.26 -12.36
CA MET A 84 -5.83 -3.20 -12.63
C MET A 84 -5.91 -2.06 -11.62
N GLN A 85 -7.13 -1.66 -11.26
CA GLN A 85 -7.35 -0.64 -10.24
C GLN A 85 -6.85 -1.12 -8.88
N PHE A 86 -7.07 -2.39 -8.52
CA PHE A 86 -6.53 -2.97 -7.30
C PHE A 86 -5.01 -2.88 -7.25
N PHE A 87 -4.29 -3.36 -8.28
CA PHE A 87 -2.83 -3.27 -8.31
C PHE A 87 -2.32 -1.83 -8.32
N ARG A 88 -3.05 -0.88 -8.91
CA ARG A 88 -2.68 0.53 -8.86
C ARG A 88 -2.88 1.12 -7.47
N VAL A 89 -4.02 0.86 -6.83
CA VAL A 89 -4.38 1.38 -5.51
C VAL A 89 -3.45 0.78 -4.44
N TYR A 90 -3.03 -0.46 -4.62
CA TYR A 90 -2.16 -1.21 -3.70
C TYR A 90 -0.72 -1.39 -4.22
N GLN A 91 -0.29 -0.64 -5.25
CA GLN A 91 1.04 -0.81 -5.87
C GLN A 91 2.18 -0.80 -4.83
N ASN A 92 2.06 0.07 -3.82
CA ASN A 92 3.02 0.23 -2.74
C ASN A 92 2.58 -0.45 -1.43
N GLY A 93 1.64 -1.39 -1.50
CA GLY A 93 0.96 -1.97 -0.35
C GLY A 93 0.00 -1.00 0.34
N TYR A 94 -0.40 -1.34 1.56
CA TYR A 94 -1.30 -0.51 2.35
C TYR A 94 -0.56 0.73 2.91
N SER A 95 -1.12 1.91 2.63
CA SER A 95 -0.57 3.22 2.99
C SER A 95 -1.49 3.94 3.94
N LEU A 96 -0.96 4.41 5.08
CA LEU A 96 -1.73 5.21 6.04
C LEU A 96 -2.27 6.51 5.41
N GLN A 97 -1.56 7.09 4.44
CA GLN A 97 -1.98 8.31 3.74
C GLN A 97 -3.17 8.07 2.81
N LEU A 98 -3.28 6.87 2.24
CA LEU A 98 -4.35 6.49 1.32
C LEU A 98 -5.36 5.54 1.98
N ALA A 99 -5.26 5.29 3.29
CA ALA A 99 -6.07 4.30 4.00
C ALA A 99 -7.56 4.46 3.70
N GLY A 100 -8.10 5.67 3.79
CA GLY A 100 -9.51 5.91 3.47
C GLY A 100 -9.89 5.48 2.06
N LEU A 101 -9.07 5.82 1.07
CA LEU A 101 -9.30 5.49 -0.34
C LEU A 101 -9.11 3.99 -0.61
N GLN A 102 -8.03 3.40 -0.09
CA GLN A 102 -7.70 1.99 -0.23
C GLN A 102 -8.78 1.09 0.38
N GLU A 103 -9.27 1.45 1.57
CA GLU A 103 -10.31 0.69 2.27
C GLU A 103 -11.69 0.89 1.65
N GLN A 104 -12.03 2.11 1.22
CA GLN A 104 -13.26 2.36 0.48
C GLN A 104 -13.27 1.58 -0.85
N PHE A 105 -12.13 1.55 -1.54
CA PHE A 105 -11.98 0.77 -2.76
C PHE A 105 -12.19 -0.73 -2.51
N LEU A 106 -11.54 -1.32 -1.50
CA LEU A 106 -11.75 -2.73 -1.13
C LEU A 106 -13.23 -3.02 -0.83
N ARG A 107 -13.89 -2.17 -0.04
CA ARG A 107 -15.32 -2.33 0.26
C ARG A 107 -16.21 -2.20 -0.97
N SER A 108 -15.78 -1.46 -1.99
CA SER A 108 -16.56 -1.29 -3.23
C SER A 108 -16.46 -2.49 -4.18
N ILE A 109 -15.40 -3.30 -4.07
CA ILE A 109 -15.15 -4.44 -4.97
C ILE A 109 -15.41 -5.80 -4.32
N LEU A 110 -15.42 -5.87 -2.99
CA LEU A 110 -15.70 -7.10 -2.25
C LEU A 110 -17.20 -7.22 -1.95
N ALA A 111 -17.74 -8.43 -2.09
CA ALA A 111 -19.07 -8.76 -1.57
C ALA A 111 -19.10 -8.64 -0.04
N ALA A 112 -20.26 -8.27 0.52
CA ALA A 112 -20.42 -8.10 1.97
C ALA A 112 -20.13 -9.38 2.77
N ASP A 113 -20.40 -10.53 2.16
CA ASP A 113 -20.27 -11.88 2.70
C ASP A 113 -19.05 -12.63 2.14
N VAL A 114 -18.07 -11.94 1.55
CA VAL A 114 -16.87 -12.57 0.97
C VAL A 114 -16.19 -13.52 1.96
N GLU A 115 -15.85 -14.72 1.50
CA GLU A 115 -15.20 -15.76 2.30
C GLU A 115 -13.78 -16.01 1.79
N GLY A 116 -12.81 -15.99 2.70
CA GLY A 116 -11.44 -16.48 2.49
C GLY A 116 -11.18 -17.71 3.35
N VAL A 117 -9.92 -18.15 3.40
CA VAL A 117 -9.53 -19.33 4.18
C VAL A 117 -9.85 -19.16 5.68
N ASP A 118 -9.50 -18.01 6.25
CA ASP A 118 -9.69 -17.69 7.68
C ASP A 118 -10.47 -16.38 7.93
N LEU A 119 -10.96 -15.74 6.87
CA LEU A 119 -11.58 -14.41 6.93
C LEU A 119 -12.99 -14.44 6.34
N ARG A 120 -13.91 -13.70 6.96
CA ARG A 120 -15.28 -13.52 6.46
C ARG A 120 -15.70 -12.06 6.51
N GLY A 121 -16.26 -11.60 5.41
CA GLY A 121 -16.79 -10.27 5.21
C GLY A 121 -15.73 -9.23 4.84
N ALA A 122 -16.15 -8.18 4.13
CA ALA A 122 -15.26 -7.18 3.55
C ALA A 122 -14.39 -6.45 4.59
N ASP A 123 -14.92 -6.20 5.80
CA ASP A 123 -14.15 -5.53 6.87
C ASP A 123 -13.00 -6.37 7.41
N ALA A 124 -13.13 -7.70 7.44
CA ALA A 124 -12.04 -8.59 7.86
C ALA A 124 -10.87 -8.53 6.87
N PHE A 125 -11.16 -8.50 5.56
CA PHE A 125 -10.15 -8.32 4.52
C PHE A 125 -9.47 -6.94 4.62
N VAL A 126 -10.24 -5.88 4.87
CA VAL A 126 -9.68 -4.53 5.10
C VAL A 126 -8.71 -4.52 6.29
N GLN A 127 -9.08 -5.14 7.41
CA GLN A 127 -8.21 -5.24 8.57
C GLN A 127 -6.92 -6.01 8.26
N GLN A 128 -7.02 -7.11 7.50
CA GLN A 128 -5.85 -7.88 7.09
C GLN A 128 -4.87 -7.04 6.26
N TRP A 129 -5.38 -6.28 5.28
CA TRP A 129 -4.53 -5.39 4.47
C TRP A 129 -3.81 -4.33 5.31
N ARG A 130 -4.48 -3.78 6.33
CA ARG A 130 -3.86 -2.84 7.28
C ARG A 130 -2.69 -3.47 8.05
N LEU A 131 -2.81 -4.74 8.46
CA LEU A 131 -1.75 -5.48 9.15
C LEU A 131 -0.58 -5.80 8.21
N TYR A 132 -0.88 -6.18 6.97
CA TYR A 132 0.14 -6.49 5.95
C TYR A 132 0.91 -5.26 5.47
N GLY A 133 0.32 -4.06 5.49
CA GLY A 133 1.04 -2.82 5.18
C GLY A 133 2.30 -2.58 6.02
N GLN A 134 2.31 -3.06 7.26
CA GLN A 134 3.49 -2.95 8.13
C GLN A 134 4.64 -3.88 7.70
N HIS A 135 4.31 -5.01 7.07
CA HIS A 135 5.24 -6.10 6.76
C HIS A 135 5.76 -6.03 5.32
N PHE A 136 4.91 -5.61 4.37
CA PHE A 136 5.22 -5.59 2.94
C PHE A 136 5.52 -4.18 2.41
N ALA A 137 5.91 -3.25 3.29
CA ALA A 137 6.20 -1.87 2.93
C ALA A 137 7.34 -1.68 1.90
N LEU A 138 8.06 -2.74 1.51
CA LEU A 138 9.11 -2.71 0.49
C LEU A 138 8.77 -3.49 -0.79
N CYS A 139 7.61 -4.16 -0.82
CA CYS A 139 7.17 -4.92 -1.98
C CYS A 139 6.36 -4.01 -2.91
N GLU A 140 6.70 -4.04 -4.20
CA GLU A 140 5.89 -3.46 -5.25
C GLU A 140 4.99 -4.56 -5.80
N LEU A 141 3.67 -4.35 -5.76
CA LEU A 141 2.72 -5.29 -6.34
C LEU A 141 2.56 -4.92 -7.83
N GLU A 142 3.27 -5.64 -8.69
CA GLU A 142 3.20 -5.45 -10.14
C GLU A 142 2.67 -6.72 -10.81
N PRO A 143 1.50 -6.66 -11.49
CA PRO A 143 0.97 -7.82 -12.18
C PRO A 143 1.85 -8.17 -13.39
N GLN A 144 2.40 -9.38 -13.42
CA GLN A 144 3.29 -9.86 -14.49
C GLN A 144 2.50 -10.53 -15.61
N VAL A 145 1.68 -11.51 -15.23
CA VAL A 145 0.87 -12.32 -16.16
C VAL A 145 -0.53 -12.44 -15.58
N TRP A 146 -1.54 -12.44 -16.45
CA TRP A 146 -2.90 -12.72 -16.05
C TRP A 146 -3.63 -13.65 -17.02
N LYS A 147 -4.63 -14.35 -16.49
CA LYS A 147 -5.56 -15.17 -17.26
C LYS A 147 -6.97 -14.81 -16.84
N THR A 148 -7.88 -14.79 -17.80
CA THR A 148 -9.29 -14.51 -17.56
C THR A 148 -10.12 -15.67 -18.07
N GLN A 149 -10.95 -16.26 -17.21
CA GLN A 149 -11.89 -17.31 -17.58
C GLN A 149 -13.29 -16.98 -17.09
N ASN A 150 -14.29 -17.31 -17.91
CA ASN A 150 -15.69 -17.22 -17.50
C ASN A 150 -16.05 -18.51 -16.73
N ILE A 151 -16.59 -18.37 -15.52
CA ILE A 151 -17.02 -19.51 -14.67
C ILE A 151 -18.56 -19.55 -14.58
N GLY A 152 -19.23 -19.13 -15.65
CA GLY A 152 -20.68 -19.07 -15.73
C GLY A 152 -21.16 -17.83 -16.46
N ASP A 153 -22.47 -17.65 -16.49
CA ASP A 153 -23.12 -16.61 -17.31
C ASP A 153 -22.89 -15.19 -16.77
N GLN A 154 -22.55 -15.06 -15.48
CA GLN A 154 -22.35 -13.77 -14.79
C GLN A 154 -21.10 -13.74 -13.90
N SER A 155 -20.17 -14.68 -14.10
CA SER A 155 -18.99 -14.83 -13.26
C SER A 155 -17.72 -14.94 -14.07
N VAL A 156 -16.70 -14.18 -13.67
CA VAL A 156 -15.38 -14.17 -14.29
C VAL A 156 -14.34 -14.36 -13.20
N MET A 157 -13.38 -15.25 -13.45
CA MET A 157 -12.19 -15.39 -12.63
C MET A 157 -11.00 -14.81 -13.36
N VAL A 158 -10.25 -13.99 -12.64
CA VAL A 158 -8.99 -13.41 -13.10
C VAL A 158 -7.88 -13.96 -12.22
N GLU A 159 -7.01 -14.78 -12.80
CA GLU A 159 -5.78 -15.23 -12.16
C GLU A 159 -4.68 -14.22 -12.47
N VAL A 160 -3.93 -13.79 -11.46
CA VAL A 160 -2.82 -12.85 -11.62
C VAL A 160 -1.58 -13.37 -10.93
N GLU A 161 -0.48 -13.41 -11.68
CA GLU A 161 0.86 -13.66 -11.19
C GLU A 161 1.52 -12.33 -10.84
N VAL A 162 2.13 -12.25 -9.65
CA VAL A 162 2.71 -11.03 -9.05
C VAL A 162 4.17 -11.26 -8.71
#